data_AF-A0A924F9L3-F1
#
_entry.id   AF-A0A924F9L3-F1
#
_cell.length_a   1.000
_cell.length_b   1.000
_cell.length_c   1.000
_cell.angle_alpha   90.00
_cell.angle_beta   90.00
_cell.angle_gamma   90.00
#
_symmetry.space_group_name_H-M   'P 1'
#
loop_
_entity.id
_entity.type
_entity.pdbx_description
1 polymer ?
#
loop_
_entity_poly.entity_id
_entity_poly.type
_entity_poly.pdbx_seq_one_letter_code
_entity_poly.pdbx_strand_id
1 'polypeptide(L)'
;MFNTTANKNLIILHFTVFIWGFTGILGNLISISAVQMVWYRVMIATITLLIYFMLTRTSLKVSRKQFIQFLFTGSIVAVHWILFFHAIKVSTVSVTLVCLSSFTLFTAILEPLIKKQSIHIPDVV
;
A
#
# COMPACT_ATOMS: atom_id res chain seq x y z
N MET A 1 -7.53 31.56 -10.33
CA MET A 1 -6.75 31.49 -9.08
C MET A 1 -6.86 30.08 -8.47
N PHE A 2 -6.48 29.05 -9.23
CA PHE A 2 -6.52 27.63 -8.82
C PHE A 2 -5.43 26.90 -9.60
N ASN A 3 -4.21 26.78 -9.08
CA ASN A 3 -3.23 25.81 -9.63
C ASN A 3 -2.02 25.51 -8.74
N THR A 4 -1.79 26.26 -7.67
CA THR A 4 -0.67 26.01 -6.74
C THR A 4 -0.86 24.73 -5.91
N THR A 5 -2.09 24.40 -5.53
CA THR A 5 -2.39 23.17 -4.77
C THR A 5 -2.25 21.91 -5.63
N ALA A 6 -2.66 21.97 -6.90
CA ALA A 6 -2.55 20.84 -7.83
C ALA A 6 -1.07 20.49 -8.10
N ASN A 7 -0.24 21.51 -8.39
CA ASN A 7 1.20 21.31 -8.57
C ASN A 7 1.88 20.79 -7.30
N LYS A 8 1.49 21.29 -6.12
CA LYS A 8 2.02 20.81 -4.83
C LYS A 8 1.67 19.34 -4.58
N ASN A 9 0.42 18.94 -4.83
CA ASN A 9 -0.01 17.55 -4.66
C ASN A 9 0.67 16.60 -5.65
N LEU A 10 0.86 17.03 -6.91
CA LEU A 10 1.60 16.28 -7.91
C LEU A 10 3.06 16.05 -7.51
N ILE A 11 3.73 17.08 -6.98
CA ILE A 11 5.11 16.97 -6.49
C ILE A 11 5.18 16.02 -5.29
N ILE A 12 4.25 16.12 -4.33
CA ILE A 12 4.20 15.21 -3.17
C ILE A 12 4.01 13.77 -3.64
N LEU A 13 3.14 13.53 -4.62
CA LEU A 13 2.90 12.20 -5.18
C LEU A 13 4.15 11.65 -5.86
N HIS A 14 4.80 12.42 -6.73
CA HIS A 14 6.05 12.00 -7.39
C HIS A 14 7.15 11.68 -6.38
N PHE A 15 7.31 12.51 -5.34
CA PHE A 15 8.27 12.28 -4.29
C PHE A 15 7.95 11.03 -3.46
N THR A 16 6.66 10.79 -3.18
CA THR A 16 6.21 9.59 -2.47
C THR A 16 6.49 8.33 -3.28
N VAL A 17 6.14 8.32 -4.57
CA VAL A 17 6.40 7.20 -5.49
C VAL A 17 7.90 6.94 -5.63
N PHE A 18 8.71 8.00 -5.71
CA PHE A 18 10.17 7.89 -5.72
C PHE A 18 10.70 7.19 -4.48
N ILE A 19 10.31 7.64 -3.27
CA ILE A 19 10.70 7.00 -2.00
C ILE A 19 10.20 5.55 -1.91
N TRP A 20 8.98 5.29 -2.36
CA TRP A 20 8.40 3.94 -2.39
C TRP A 20 9.17 3.01 -3.33
N GLY A 21 9.68 3.50 -4.46
CA GLY A 21 10.53 2.72 -5.36
C GLY A 21 11.80 2.19 -4.68
N PHE A 22 12.45 3.01 -3.84
CA PHE A 22 13.62 2.57 -3.06
C PHE A 22 13.28 1.54 -1.97
N THR A 23 12.04 1.52 -1.48
CA THR A 23 11.65 0.61 -0.40
C THR A 23 11.82 -0.86 -0.79
N GLY A 24 11.52 -1.22 -2.03
CA GLY A 24 11.74 -2.58 -2.54
C GLY A 24 13.22 -2.93 -2.65
N ILE A 25 14.04 -1.98 -3.11
CA ILE A 25 15.50 -2.13 -3.22
C ILE A 25 16.11 -2.37 -1.83
N LEU A 26 15.83 -1.49 -0.88
CA LEU A 26 16.29 -1.62 0.50
C LEU A 26 15.80 -2.93 1.15
N GLY A 27 14.57 -3.35 0.84
CA GLY A 27 14.04 -4.63 1.31
C GLY A 27 14.79 -5.85 0.78
N ASN A 28 15.34 -5.79 -0.44
CA ASN A 28 16.16 -6.85 -0.99
C ASN A 28 17.58 -6.87 -0.37
N LEU A 29 18.15 -5.70 -0.07
CA LEU A 29 19.47 -5.58 0.54
C LEU A 29 19.52 -6.09 1.99
N ILE A 30 18.38 -6.10 2.70
CA ILE A 30 18.30 -6.55 4.09
C ILE A 30 18.19 -8.09 4.14
N SER A 31 19.10 -8.73 4.85
CA SER A 31 19.20 -10.20 4.97
C SER A 31 18.07 -10.85 5.79
N ILE A 32 17.37 -10.09 6.64
CA ILE A 32 16.29 -10.56 7.52
C ILE A 32 15.11 -11.13 6.72
N SER A 33 14.44 -12.18 7.21
CA SER A 33 13.28 -12.78 6.52
C SER A 33 12.16 -11.77 6.23
N ALA A 34 11.40 -11.97 5.14
CA ALA A 34 10.33 -11.05 4.72
C ALA A 34 9.28 -10.83 5.84
N VAL A 35 8.93 -11.89 6.56
CA VAL A 35 7.98 -11.83 7.68
C VAL A 35 8.50 -10.93 8.80
N GLN A 36 9.75 -11.10 9.21
CA GLN A 36 10.36 -10.29 10.26
C GLN A 36 10.48 -8.82 9.84
N MET A 37 10.82 -8.54 8.58
CA MET A 37 10.88 -7.17 8.07
C MET A 37 9.52 -6.45 8.15
N VAL A 38 8.45 -7.12 7.71
CA VAL A 38 7.08 -6.57 7.81
C VAL A 38 6.69 -6.41 9.28
N TRP A 39 7.03 -7.37 10.15
CA TRP A 39 6.74 -7.31 11.57
C TRP A 39 7.35 -6.06 12.24
N TYR A 40 8.63 -5.77 11.99
CA TYR A 40 9.26 -4.56 12.53
C TYR A 40 8.59 -3.28 12.04
N ARG A 41 8.22 -3.21 10.74
CA ARG A 41 7.52 -2.04 10.19
C ARG A 41 6.15 -1.83 10.84
N VAL A 42 5.38 -2.90 11.01
CA VAL A 42 4.05 -2.84 11.66
C VAL A 42 4.18 -2.51 13.15
N MET A 43 5.21 -3.02 13.83
CA MET A 43 5.49 -2.70 15.23
C MET A 43 5.80 -1.20 15.42
N ILE A 44 6.67 -0.63 14.59
CA ILE A 44 6.99 0.82 14.62
C ILE A 44 5.74 1.65 14.33
N ALA A 45 4.95 1.26 13.32
CA ALA A 45 3.70 1.95 12.98
C ALA A 45 2.70 1.91 14.15
N THR A 46 2.54 0.76 14.80
CA THR A 46 1.63 0.57 15.94
C THR A 46 2.06 1.42 17.13
N ILE A 47 3.35 1.41 17.49
CA ILE A 47 3.89 2.23 18.58
C ILE A 47 3.70 3.71 18.28
N THR A 48 4.00 4.15 17.05
CA THR A 48 3.86 5.55 16.65
C THR A 48 2.41 6.02 16.69
N LEU A 49 1.48 5.19 16.21
CA LEU A 49 0.04 5.44 16.31
C LEU A 49 -0.43 5.52 17.76
N LEU A 50 0.01 4.60 18.62
CA LEU A 50 -0.32 4.61 20.04
C LEU A 50 0.19 5.89 20.75
N ILE A 51 1.42 6.31 20.47
CA ILE A 51 1.98 7.57 20.98
C ILE A 51 1.14 8.75 20.49
N TYR A 52 0.79 8.77 19.21
CA TYR A 52 -0.06 9.82 18.63
C TYR A 52 -1.45 9.88 19.29
N PHE A 53 -2.10 8.74 19.52
CA PHE A 53 -3.39 8.68 20.23
C PHE A 53 -3.28 9.16 21.68
N MET A 54 -2.19 8.83 22.37
CA MET A 54 -1.93 9.29 23.74
C MET A 54 -1.75 10.81 23.80
N LEU A 55 -1.01 11.39 22.85
CA LEU A 55 -0.78 12.83 22.75
C LEU A 55 -2.06 13.60 22.37
N THR A 56 -2.86 13.05 21.46
CA THR A 56 -4.04 13.74 20.91
C THR A 56 -5.30 13.54 21.77
N ARG A 57 -5.23 12.69 22.82
CA ARG A 57 -6.36 12.31 23.70
C ARG A 57 -7.65 11.94 22.96
N THR A 58 -7.52 11.44 21.74
CA THR A 58 -8.65 11.05 20.92
C THR A 58 -9.25 9.74 21.44
N SER A 59 -10.58 9.70 21.57
CA SER A 59 -11.25 8.51 22.07
C SER A 59 -11.10 7.35 21.10
N LEU A 60 -10.40 6.28 21.50
CA LEU A 60 -10.31 4.99 20.79
C LEU A 60 -11.62 4.17 20.88
N LYS A 61 -12.77 4.83 20.89
CA LYS A 61 -14.07 4.16 20.91
C LYS A 61 -14.38 3.67 19.50
N VAL A 62 -13.99 2.43 19.22
CA VAL A 62 -14.28 1.75 17.96
C VAL A 62 -15.50 0.84 18.15
N SER A 63 -16.51 0.95 17.28
CA SER A 63 -17.63 0.01 17.27
C SER A 63 -17.16 -1.40 16.92
N ARG A 64 -17.80 -2.46 17.44
CA ARG A 64 -17.43 -3.86 17.11
C ARG A 64 -17.40 -4.11 15.59
N LYS A 65 -18.30 -3.46 14.85
CA LYS A 65 -18.34 -3.54 13.37
C LYS A 65 -17.10 -2.93 12.72
N GLN A 66 -16.68 -1.75 13.20
CA GLN A 66 -15.47 -1.07 12.71
C GLN A 66 -14.21 -1.86 13.08
N PHE A 67 -14.18 -2.47 14.27
CA PHE A 67 -13.07 -3.32 14.69
C PHE A 67 -12.90 -4.53 13.75
N ILE A 68 -13.99 -5.21 13.40
CA ILE A 68 -13.95 -6.33 12.44
C ILE A 68 -13.49 -5.85 11.06
N GLN A 69 -13.98 -4.69 10.59
CA GLN A 69 -13.53 -4.12 9.33
C GLN A 69 -12.03 -3.83 9.33
N PHE A 70 -11.49 -3.24 10.39
CA PHE A 70 -10.06 -2.96 10.53
C PHE A 70 -9.23 -4.25 10.63
N LEU A 71 -9.74 -5.27 11.31
CA LEU A 71 -9.06 -6.57 11.39
C LEU A 71 -8.98 -7.23 10.01
N PHE A 72 -10.06 -7.16 9.22
CA PHE A 72 -10.08 -7.75 7.88
C PHE A 72 -9.18 -6.99 6.90
N THR A 73 -9.27 -5.67 6.86
CA THR A 73 -8.41 -4.85 6.00
C THR A 73 -6.95 -4.95 6.41
N GLY A 74 -6.66 -4.91 7.71
CA GLY A 74 -5.32 -5.10 8.26
C GLY A 74 -4.72 -6.46 7.91
N SER A 75 -5.52 -7.52 7.99
CA SER A 75 -5.07 -8.88 7.62
C SER A 75 -4.75 -9.00 6.14
N ILE A 76 -5.59 -8.45 5.25
CA ILE A 76 -5.33 -8.43 3.81
C ILE A 76 -4.05 -7.67 3.49
N VAL A 77 -3.86 -6.49 4.09
CA VAL A 77 -2.66 -5.66 3.89
C VAL A 77 -1.41 -6.37 4.42
N ALA A 78 -1.50 -7.03 5.58
CA ALA A 78 -0.38 -7.79 6.13
C ALA A 78 0.05 -8.94 5.21
N VAL A 79 -0.91 -9.74 4.73
CA VAL A 79 -0.65 -10.82 3.77
C VAL A 79 -0.03 -10.26 2.48
N HIS A 80 -0.59 -9.17 1.95
CA HIS A 80 -0.07 -8.51 0.77
C HIS A 80 1.39 -8.06 0.95
N TRP A 81 1.73 -7.41 2.06
CA TRP A 81 3.09 -6.95 2.35
C TRP A 81 4.07 -8.12 2.48
N ILE A 82 3.68 -9.20 3.18
CA ILE A 82 4.52 -10.39 3.33
C ILE A 82 4.79 -11.02 1.95
N LEU A 83 3.77 -11.20 1.13
CA LEU A 83 3.91 -11.75 -0.22
C LEU A 83 4.76 -10.86 -1.13
N PHE A 84 4.59 -9.53 -1.04
CA PHE A 84 5.39 -8.57 -1.80
C PHE A 84 6.88 -8.66 -1.46
N PHE A 85 7.25 -8.62 -0.18
CA PHE A 85 8.65 -8.74 0.24
C PHE A 85 9.20 -10.15 0.02
N HIS A 86 8.37 -11.18 0.08
CA HIS A 86 8.78 -12.54 -0.27
C HIS A 86 9.09 -12.67 -1.76
N ALA A 87 8.25 -12.11 -2.64
CA ALA A 87 8.47 -12.07 -4.09
C ALA A 87 9.77 -11.31 -4.43
N ILE A 88 10.05 -10.19 -3.75
CA ILE A 88 11.31 -9.46 -3.92
C ILE A 88 12.53 -10.32 -3.57
N LYS A 89 12.45 -11.15 -2.52
CA LYS A 89 13.57 -12.01 -2.09
C LYS A 89 13.76 -13.24 -2.98
N VAL A 90 12.68 -13.79 -3.53
CA VAL A 90 12.72 -14.96 -4.42
C VAL A 90 13.09 -14.54 -5.85
N SER A 91 12.72 -13.32 -6.26
CA SER A 91 12.98 -12.77 -7.59
C SER A 91 13.90 -11.54 -7.53
N THR A 92 13.83 -10.67 -8.54
CA THR A 92 14.46 -9.35 -8.49
C THR A 92 13.42 -8.28 -8.16
N VAL A 93 13.89 -7.17 -7.58
CA VAL A 93 13.06 -6.00 -7.30
C VAL A 93 12.37 -5.52 -8.57
N SER A 94 13.10 -5.48 -9.70
CA SER A 94 12.58 -5.05 -10.99
C SER A 94 11.43 -5.93 -11.49
N VAL A 95 11.59 -7.26 -11.46
CA VAL A 95 10.53 -8.19 -11.89
C VAL A 95 9.28 -8.04 -11.02
N THR A 96 9.46 -7.90 -9.70
CA THR A 96 8.33 -7.72 -8.78
C THR A 96 7.56 -6.42 -9.06
N LEU A 97 8.27 -5.33 -9.37
CA LEU A 97 7.65 -4.04 -9.71
C LEU A 97 6.94 -4.06 -11.07
N VAL A 98 7.45 -4.79 -12.07
CA VAL A 98 6.77 -4.99 -13.36
C VAL A 98 5.50 -5.85 -13.18
N CYS A 99 5.53 -6.86 -12.31
CA CYS A 99 4.30 -7.58 -11.96
C CYS A 99 3.29 -6.66 -11.25
N LEU A 100 3.76 -5.74 -10.41
CA LEU A 100 2.89 -4.76 -9.76
C LEU A 100 2.27 -3.77 -10.77
N SER A 101 2.98 -3.36 -11.82
CA SER A 101 2.37 -2.51 -12.86
C SER A 101 1.31 -3.26 -13.67
N SER A 102 1.41 -4.58 -13.80
CA SER A 102 0.36 -5.40 -14.41
C SER A 102 -0.94 -5.44 -13.58
N PHE A 103 -0.89 -5.02 -12.30
CA PHE A 103 -2.09 -4.90 -11.46
C PHE A 103 -3.13 -3.94 -12.03
N THR A 104 -2.71 -2.84 -12.67
CA THR A 104 -3.64 -1.89 -13.30
C THR A 104 -4.32 -2.50 -14.50
N LEU A 105 -3.62 -3.31 -15.30
CA LEU A 105 -4.20 -4.09 -16.38
C LEU A 105 -5.26 -5.07 -15.85
N PHE A 106 -4.95 -5.83 -14.80
CA PHE A 106 -5.94 -6.71 -14.17
C PHE A 106 -7.12 -5.93 -13.61
N THR A 107 -6.89 -4.76 -13.01
CA THR A 107 -7.95 -3.91 -12.46
C THR A 107 -8.84 -3.37 -13.58
N ALA A 108 -8.29 -2.91 -14.70
CA ALA A 108 -9.06 -2.44 -15.86
C ALA A 108 -9.95 -3.55 -16.46
N ILE A 109 -9.55 -4.82 -16.35
CA ILE A 109 -10.35 -5.98 -16.78
C ILE A 109 -11.38 -6.39 -15.70
N LEU A 110 -10.98 -6.44 -14.42
CA LEU A 110 -11.85 -6.88 -13.32
C LEU A 110 -12.90 -5.83 -12.94
N GLU A 111 -12.57 -4.54 -13.00
CA GLU A 111 -13.46 -3.44 -12.63
C GLU A 111 -14.80 -3.46 -13.40
N PRO A 112 -14.82 -3.55 -14.75
CA PRO A 112 -16.08 -3.66 -15.49
C PRO A 112 -16.85 -4.94 -15.16
N LEU A 113 -16.14 -6.06 -14.89
CA LEU A 113 -16.76 -7.34 -14.51
C LEU A 113 -17.43 -7.28 -13.14
N ILE A 114 -16.80 -6.62 -12.15
CA ILE A 114 -17.30 -6.49 -10.79
C ILE A 114 -18.41 -5.44 -10.70
N LYS A 115 -18.26 -4.29 -11.40
CA LYS A 115 -19.26 -3.20 -11.38
C LYS A 115 -20.44 -3.45 -12.32
N LYS A 116 -20.42 -4.47 -13.18
CA LYS A 116 -21.44 -4.73 -14.22
C LYS A 116 -21.72 -3.47 -15.08
N GLN A 117 -20.69 -2.68 -15.36
CA GLN A 117 -20.81 -1.48 -16.21
C GLN A 117 -20.24 -1.78 -17.61
N SER A 118 -20.88 -1.20 -18.64
CA SER A 118 -20.44 -1.34 -20.03
C SER A 118 -19.05 -0.72 -20.20
N ILE A 119 -18.14 -1.45 -20.81
CA ILE A 119 -16.77 -1.01 -21.09
C ILE A 119 -16.83 0.22 -22.02
N HIS A 120 -16.48 1.39 -21.52
CA HIS A 120 -16.25 2.57 -22.36
C HIS A 120 -14.83 2.49 -22.92
N ILE A 121 -14.75 2.28 -24.23
CA ILE A 121 -13.53 2.06 -25.03
C ILE A 121 -12.41 3.13 -24.82
N PRO A 122 -12.67 4.39 -24.42
CA PRO A 122 -11.60 5.36 -24.15
C PRO A 122 -10.70 5.04 -22.93
N ASP A 123 -11.12 4.19 -21.99
CA ASP A 123 -10.30 3.84 -20.80
C ASP A 123 -9.29 2.71 -21.07
N VAL A 124 -9.33 2.09 -22.25
CA VAL A 124 -8.53 0.91 -22.62
C VAL A 124 -7.35 1.24 -23.56
N VAL A 125 -7.21 2.51 -23.97
CA VAL A 125 -6.12 2.99 -24.86
C VAL A 125 -5.17 3.91 -24.13
#